data_AF-A0A6L5XLW2-F1
#
_entry.id   AF-A0A6L5XLW2-F1
#
_cell.length_a   1.000
_cell.length_b   1.000
_cell.length_c   1.000
_cell.angle_alpha   90.00
_cell.angle_beta   90.00
_cell.angle_gamma   90.00
#
_symmetry.space_group_name_H-M   'P 1'
#
loop_
_entity.id
_entity.type
_entity.pdbx_description
1 polymer ?
#
loop_
_entity_poly.entity_id
_entity_poly.type
_entity_poly.pdbx_seq_one_letter_code
_entity_poly.pdbx_strand_id
1 'polypeptide(L)'
;MWSLLEKLLGGVAGGLGKILPDRNRQNEAQSRINEAEVGGAPASRLRLWRSFLGWILTLLFAWEVVGRLIVIPLFFANWGHGLPPSALDQIMALLLGMLGLGF
;
A
#
# COMPACT_ATOMS: atom_id res chain seq x y z
N MET A 1 34.67 -6.30 11.50
CA MET A 1 33.55 -5.86 10.62
C MET A 1 32.68 -7.04 10.17
N TRP A 2 33.23 -8.23 9.93
CA TRP A 2 32.46 -9.45 9.59
C TRP A 2 31.57 -10.00 10.72
N SER A 3 32.01 -9.94 11.98
CA SER A 3 31.23 -10.43 13.13
C SER A 3 29.97 -9.61 13.47
N LEU A 4 29.89 -8.35 13.03
CA LEU A 4 28.70 -7.51 13.17
C LEU A 4 27.66 -7.84 12.10
N LEU A 5 28.11 -8.16 10.89
CA LEU A 5 27.26 -8.64 9.80
C LEU A 5 26.68 -10.03 10.14
N GLU A 6 27.47 -10.94 10.70
CA GLU A 6 26.98 -12.25 11.14
C GLU A 6 25.98 -12.15 12.30
N LYS A 7 26.20 -11.26 13.27
CA LYS A 7 25.25 -11.02 14.36
C LYS A 7 23.95 -10.37 13.88
N LEU A 8 24.03 -9.45 12.92
CA LEU A 8 22.84 -8.84 12.32
C LEU A 8 22.10 -9.82 11.41
N LEU A 9 22.78 -10.55 10.53
CA LEU A 9 22.16 -11.56 9.66
C LEU A 9 21.61 -12.75 10.46
N GLY A 10 22.33 -13.23 11.47
CA GLY A 10 21.89 -14.33 12.34
C GLY A 10 20.73 -13.93 13.25
N GLY A 11 20.73 -12.70 13.77
CA GLY A 11 19.62 -12.15 14.56
C GLY A 11 18.37 -11.86 13.73
N VAL A 12 18.55 -11.34 12.51
CA VAL A 12 17.45 -11.05 11.57
C VAL A 12 16.85 -12.35 11.00
N ALA A 13 17.67 -13.34 10.64
CA ALA A 13 17.19 -14.64 10.16
C ALA A 13 16.43 -15.44 11.24
N GLY A 14 16.90 -15.41 12.50
CA GLY A 14 16.23 -16.08 13.62
C GLY A 14 14.92 -15.41 14.05
N GLY A 15 14.81 -14.08 13.91
CA GLY A 15 13.60 -13.30 14.23
C GLY A 15 12.53 -13.33 13.14
N LEU A 16 12.92 -13.33 11.86
CA LEU A 16 12.00 -13.41 10.72
C LEU A 16 11.23 -14.74 10.69
N GLY A 17 11.88 -15.86 11.00
CA GLY A 17 11.27 -17.19 10.95
C GLY A 17 10.08 -17.40 11.91
N LYS A 18 9.99 -16.61 13.00
CA LYS A 18 8.89 -16.69 13.98
C LYS A 18 7.76 -15.69 13.77
N ILE A 19 7.99 -14.60 13.02
CA ILE A 19 7.00 -13.53 12.76
C ILE A 19 6.35 -13.67 11.37
N LEU A 20 6.99 -14.39 10.44
CA LEU A 20 6.43 -14.72 9.12
C LEU A 20 5.21 -15.69 9.10
N PRO A 21 5.07 -16.70 9.98
CA PRO A 21 4.01 -17.69 9.83
C PRO A 21 2.59 -17.13 10.07
N ASP A 22 2.45 -16.00 10.77
CA ASP A 22 1.14 -15.36 10.97
C ASP A 22 0.68 -14.50 9.78
N ARG A 23 1.61 -13.87 9.05
CA ARG A 23 1.26 -13.07 7.86
C ARG A 23 0.68 -13.93 6.73
N ASN A 24 1.24 -15.12 6.51
CA ASN A 24 0.74 -16.03 5.49
C ASN A 24 -0.68 -16.51 5.83
N ARG A 25 -0.97 -16.80 7.10
CA ARG A 25 -2.31 -17.19 7.55
C ARG A 25 -3.34 -16.06 7.43
N GLN A 26 -2.94 -14.83 7.73
CA GLN A 26 -3.81 -13.65 7.56
C GLN A 26 -4.11 -13.40 6.07
N ASN A 27 -3.11 -13.50 5.20
CA ASN A 27 -3.30 -13.38 3.75
C ASN A 27 -4.22 -14.47 3.19
N GLU A 28 -4.06 -15.72 3.64
CA GLU A 28 -4.94 -16.82 3.26
C GLU A 28 -6.38 -16.62 3.78
N ALA A 29 -6.54 -16.12 5.00
CA ALA A 29 -7.86 -15.79 5.54
C ALA A 29 -8.53 -14.66 4.73
N GLN A 30 -7.79 -13.62 4.36
CA GLN A 30 -8.29 -12.54 3.51
C GLN A 30 -8.60 -13.01 2.09
N SER A 31 -7.79 -13.91 1.51
CA SER A 31 -8.05 -14.53 0.20
C SER A 31 -9.35 -15.32 0.21
N ARG A 32 -9.57 -16.14 1.24
CA ARG A 32 -10.80 -16.93 1.40
C ARG A 32 -12.04 -16.06 1.57
N ILE A 33 -11.93 -14.93 2.27
CA ILE A 33 -13.02 -13.95 2.39
C ILE A 33 -13.29 -13.30 1.02
N ASN A 34 -12.25 -12.84 0.32
CA ASN A 34 -12.40 -12.25 -1.01
C ASN A 34 -13.01 -13.25 -2.02
N GLU A 35 -12.59 -14.52 -1.99
CA GLU A 35 -13.14 -15.59 -2.83
C GLU A 35 -14.62 -15.88 -2.52
N ALA A 36 -14.99 -15.88 -1.24
CA ALA A 36 -16.37 -16.05 -0.80
C ALA A 36 -17.27 -14.85 -1.17
N GLU A 37 -16.76 -13.62 -1.09
CA GLU A 37 -17.44 -12.40 -1.53
C GLU A 37 -17.68 -12.39 -3.05
N VAL A 38 -16.78 -12.99 -3.83
CA VAL A 38 -16.89 -13.08 -5.29
C VAL A 38 -17.82 -14.22 -5.72
N GLY A 39 -17.84 -15.34 -5.00
CA GLY A 39 -18.52 -16.58 -5.40
C GLY A 39 -20.03 -16.66 -5.17
N GLY A 40 -20.59 -15.97 -4.16
CA GLY A 40 -21.96 -16.24 -3.69
C GLY A 40 -22.99 -15.10 -3.74
N ALA A 41 -22.58 -13.85 -3.96
CA ALA A 41 -23.48 -12.69 -3.88
C ALA A 41 -23.97 -12.22 -5.26
N PRO A 42 -25.23 -11.74 -5.40
CA PRO A 42 -25.69 -11.11 -6.64
C PRO A 42 -24.74 -9.97 -7.03
N ALA A 43 -24.48 -9.81 -8.34
CA ALA A 43 -23.59 -8.78 -8.87
C ALA A 43 -24.12 -7.37 -8.58
N SER A 44 -23.90 -6.89 -7.36
CA SER A 44 -24.27 -5.55 -6.91
C SER A 44 -23.13 -4.58 -7.21
N ARG A 45 -23.47 -3.37 -7.64
CA ARG A 45 -22.53 -2.26 -7.83
C ARG A 45 -21.71 -1.97 -6.57
N LEU A 46 -22.26 -2.26 -5.40
CA LEU A 46 -21.58 -2.11 -4.13
C LEU A 46 -20.38 -3.07 -3.98
N ARG A 47 -20.35 -4.24 -4.64
CA ARG A 47 -19.22 -5.18 -4.56
C ARG A 47 -17.91 -4.61 -5.15
N LEU A 48 -18.01 -3.62 -6.04
CA LEU A 48 -16.87 -3.00 -6.71
C LEU A 48 -16.27 -1.84 -5.90
N TRP A 49 -16.81 -1.50 -4.72
CA TRP A 49 -16.39 -0.32 -3.96
C TRP A 49 -14.90 -0.33 -3.63
N ARG A 50 -14.34 -1.48 -3.23
CA ARG A 50 -12.92 -1.63 -2.89
C ARG A 50 -12.03 -1.47 -4.13
N SER A 51 -12.43 -2.05 -5.26
CA SER A 51 -11.73 -1.88 -6.54
C SER A 51 -11.79 -0.43 -7.02
N PHE A 52 -12.96 0.20 -6.94
CA PHE A 52 -13.15 1.61 -7.29
C PHE A 52 -12.25 2.52 -6.43
N LEU A 53 -12.22 2.31 -5.12
CA LEU A 53 -11.38 3.06 -4.21
C LEU A 53 -9.88 2.87 -4.54
N GLY A 54 -9.46 1.66 -4.93
CA GLY A 54 -8.12 1.39 -5.43
C GLY A 54 -7.74 2.19 -6.68
N TRP A 55 -8.66 2.30 -7.64
CA TRP A 55 -8.45 3.13 -8.85
C TRP A 55 -8.28 4.61 -8.50
N ILE A 56 -9.14 5.14 -7.64
CA ILE A 56 -9.05 6.53 -7.20
C ILE A 56 -7.73 6.79 -6.48
N LEU A 57 -7.32 5.92 -5.55
CA LEU A 57 -6.05 6.05 -4.85
C LEU A 57 -4.85 5.95 -5.79
N THR A 58 -4.94 5.15 -6.85
CA THR A 58 -3.88 5.05 -7.87
C THR A 58 -3.74 6.34 -8.67
N LEU A 59 -4.86 6.98 -9.04
CA LEU A 59 -4.84 8.29 -9.70
C LEU A 59 -4.28 9.39 -8.78
N LEU A 60 -4.65 9.36 -7.50
CA LEU A 60 -4.12 10.30 -6.51
C LEU A 60 -2.62 10.09 -6.26
N PHE A 61 -2.16 8.84 -6.21
CA PHE A 61 -0.74 8.52 -6.12
C PHE A 61 0.02 9.01 -7.37
N ALA A 62 -0.51 8.78 -8.56
CA ALA A 62 0.08 9.29 -9.80
C ALA A 62 0.14 10.83 -9.80
N TRP A 63 -0.87 11.51 -9.28
CA TRP A 63 -0.85 12.95 -9.07
C TRP A 63 0.25 13.38 -8.09
N GLU A 64 0.33 12.77 -6.90
CA GLU A 64 1.31 13.16 -5.88
C GLU A 64 2.76 12.87 -6.31
N VAL A 65 3.01 11.81 -7.07
CA VAL A 65 4.37 11.45 -7.52
C VAL A 65 4.71 12.12 -8.85
N VAL A 66 3.95 11.85 -9.90
CA VAL A 66 4.27 12.34 -11.24
C VAL A 66 3.84 13.80 -11.39
N GLY A 67 2.60 14.12 -11.00
CA GLY A 67 2.06 15.48 -11.12
C GLY A 67 2.85 16.48 -10.27
N ARG A 68 2.90 16.26 -8.95
CA ARG A 68 3.45 17.22 -7.99
C ARG A 68 4.98 17.25 -8.00
N LEU A 69 5.69 16.12 -8.09
CA LEU A 69 7.17 16.11 -8.00
C LEU A 69 7.87 16.29 -9.34
N ILE A 70 7.22 15.97 -10.46
CA ILE A 70 7.86 16.03 -11.80
C ILE A 70 7.21 17.12 -12.66
N VAL A 71 5.90 17.04 -12.89
CA VAL A 71 5.22 17.92 -13.86
C VAL A 71 5.21 19.38 -13.37
N ILE A 72 4.87 19.63 -12.11
CA ILE A 72 4.77 21.01 -11.60
C ILE A 72 6.13 21.72 -11.58
N PRO A 73 7.22 21.16 -11.03
CA PRO A 73 8.51 21.83 -11.04
C PRO A 73 9.06 22.10 -12.45
N LEU A 74 8.80 21.20 -13.40
CA LEU A 74 9.32 21.32 -14.77
C LEU A 74 8.52 22.28 -15.65
N PHE A 75 7.19 22.29 -15.53
CA PHE A 75 6.31 23.01 -16.47
C PHE A 75 5.53 24.17 -15.82
N PHE A 76 5.34 24.15 -14.50
CA PHE A 76 4.49 25.09 -13.77
C PHE A 76 5.14 25.54 -12.45
N ALA A 77 6.44 25.86 -12.47
CA ALA A 77 7.24 26.12 -11.26
C ALA A 77 6.60 27.15 -10.30
N ASN A 78 5.97 28.20 -10.85
CA ASN A 78 5.30 29.25 -10.07
C ASN A 78 4.06 28.77 -9.32
N TRP A 79 3.45 27.64 -9.72
CA TRP A 79 2.27 27.07 -9.07
C TRP A 79 2.63 26.22 -7.86
N GLY A 80 3.88 25.75 -7.75
CA GLY A 80 4.31 24.89 -6.64
C GLY A 80 4.08 25.51 -5.26
N HIS A 81 4.24 26.83 -5.14
CA HIS A 81 4.08 27.56 -3.88
C HIS A 81 2.63 27.69 -3.41
N GLY A 82 1.65 27.55 -4.31
CA GLY A 82 0.23 27.67 -3.98
C GLY A 82 -0.46 26.34 -3.69
N LEU A 83 0.26 25.22 -3.79
CA LEU A 83 -0.34 23.91 -3.62
C LEU A 83 -0.58 23.61 -2.13
N PRO A 84 -1.70 22.93 -1.82
CA PRO A 84 -1.89 22.38 -0.47
C PRO A 84 -0.79 21.37 -0.15
N PRO A 85 -0.55 21.06 1.14
CA PRO A 85 0.39 20.05 1.56
C PRO A 85 0.19 18.72 0.81
N SER A 86 1.29 17.97 0.62
CA SER A 86 1.21 16.66 -0.01
C SER A 86 0.35 15.71 0.82
N ALA A 87 -0.54 14.99 0.14
CA ALA A 87 -1.38 13.95 0.76
C ALA A 87 -0.79 12.54 0.61
N LEU A 88 0.48 12.44 0.18
CA LEU A 88 1.12 11.18 -0.20
C LEU A 88 1.11 10.16 0.95
N ASP A 89 1.38 10.60 2.17
CA ASP A 89 1.41 9.72 3.35
C ASP A 89 0.03 9.10 3.64
N GLN A 90 -1.04 9.89 3.53
CA GLN A 90 -2.40 9.39 3.73
C GLN A 90 -2.80 8.41 2.61
N ILE A 91 -2.46 8.72 1.36
CA ILE A 91 -2.72 7.85 0.21
C ILE A 91 -1.96 6.52 0.36
N MET A 92 -0.68 6.59 0.77
CA MET A 92 0.12 5.39 1.00
C MET A 92 -0.40 4.56 2.16
N ALA A 93 -0.78 5.18 3.28
CA ALA A 93 -1.37 4.48 4.42
C ALA A 93 -2.65 3.73 4.01
N LEU A 94 -3.52 4.36 3.20
CA LEU A 94 -4.73 3.71 2.70
C LEU A 94 -4.43 2.59 1.71
N LEU A 95 -3.50 2.78 0.77
CA LEU A 95 -3.09 1.74 -0.17
C LEU A 95 -2.48 0.53 0.53
N LEU A 96 -1.59 0.76 1.50
CA LEU A 96 -0.96 -0.31 2.28
C LEU A 96 -1.97 -1.02 3.19
N GLY A 97 -2.91 -0.27 3.80
CA GLY A 97 -4.03 -0.85 4.55
C GLY A 97 -4.94 -1.70 3.68
N MET A 98 -5.15 -1.31 2.42
CA MET A 98 -5.87 -2.14 1.45
C MET A 98 -5.08 -3.38 1.00
N LEU A 99 -3.75 -3.30 1.00
CA LEU A 99 -2.84 -4.40 0.66
C LEU A 99 -2.64 -5.40 1.80
N GLY A 100 -3.26 -5.16 2.96
CA GLY A 100 -3.19 -6.06 4.11
C GLY A 100 -1.91 -5.89 4.94
N LEU A 101 -1.15 -4.80 4.76
CA LEU A 101 -0.18 -4.40 5.78
C LEU A 101 -0.96 -3.86 6.98
N GLY A 102 -1.33 -4.79 7.86
CA GLY A 102 -1.92 -4.51 9.16
C GLY A 102 -1.03 -3.57 9.97
N PHE A 103 -1.69 -2.73 10.75
CA PHE A 103 -1.14 -2.18 11.97
C PHE A 103 -0.75 -3.31 12.93
#